data_AF-A0A7C4CNN3-F1
#
_entry.id   AF-A0A7C4CNN3-F1
#
_cell.length_a   1.000
_cell.length_b   1.000
_cell.length_c   1.000
_cell.angle_alpha   90.00
_cell.angle_beta   90.00
_cell.angle_gamma   90.00
#
_symmetry.space_group_name_H-M   'P 1'
#
loop_
_entity.id
_entity.type
_entity.pdbx_description
1 polymer ?
#
loop_
_entity_poly.entity_id
_entity_poly.type
_entity_poly.pdbx_seq_one_letter_code
_entity_poly.pdbx_strand_id
1 'polypeptide(L)'
;MSISKNKAEIEIKRENKLKNNGLRCKVGVAVGIKRRIEVWRNGKLIDVDEGDCRLDDYLVNAGLDAMCGCVFDGSGNRPSAFKYVAIGTNGDPPSAGQTALGNEVMRVDATYTKDAETGQCSVDATFSITGTYGLMECGIFNQPSGGTMLCRDVFAVKNVIAGDFVKIYYTPVFQRPS
;
A
#
# COMPACT_ATOMS: atom_id res chain seq x y z
N MET A 1 52.20 0.69 -23.25
CA MET A 1 51.77 1.17 -21.91
C MET A 1 50.37 1.81 -21.95
N SER A 2 49.41 1.23 -22.69
CA SER A 2 48.12 1.90 -22.99
C SER A 2 46.86 1.02 -22.87
N ILE A 3 46.98 -0.21 -22.36
CA ILE A 3 45.82 -1.11 -22.23
C ILE A 3 45.10 -0.90 -20.88
N SER A 4 45.80 -0.45 -19.83
CA SER A 4 45.22 -0.29 -18.49
C SER A 4 44.30 0.94 -18.35
N LYS A 5 44.53 2.02 -19.10
CA LYS A 5 43.68 3.24 -19.04
C LYS A 5 42.29 3.02 -19.66
N ASN A 6 42.18 2.16 -20.67
CA ASN A 6 40.92 1.93 -21.38
C ASN A 6 39.93 1.08 -20.56
N LYS A 7 40.44 0.14 -19.73
CA LYS A 7 39.59 -0.68 -18.87
C LYS A 7 38.89 0.15 -17.79
N ALA A 8 39.62 1.07 -17.15
CA ALA A 8 39.09 1.95 -16.10
C ALA A 8 38.02 2.92 -16.63
N GLU A 9 38.22 3.50 -17.83
CA GLU A 9 37.23 4.39 -18.44
C GLU A 9 35.96 3.66 -18.89
N ILE A 10 36.08 2.40 -19.34
CA ILE A 10 34.93 1.55 -19.69
C ILE A 10 34.13 1.19 -18.44
N GLU A 11 34.81 0.88 -17.33
CA GLU A 11 34.19 0.57 -16.03
C GLU A 11 33.38 1.77 -15.51
N ILE A 12 33.98 2.98 -15.52
CA ILE A 12 33.32 4.22 -15.07
C ILE A 12 32.13 4.58 -15.97
N LYS A 13 32.26 4.42 -17.29
CA LYS A 13 31.13 4.62 -18.23
C LYS A 13 30.01 3.61 -17.99
N ARG A 14 30.34 2.36 -17.62
CA ARG A 14 29.35 1.32 -17.28
C ARG A 14 28.63 1.64 -15.97
N GLU A 15 29.36 2.10 -14.94
CA GLU A 15 28.78 2.52 -13.67
C GLU A 15 27.88 3.76 -13.80
N ASN A 16 28.28 4.75 -14.59
CA ASN A 16 27.46 5.94 -14.84
C ASN A 16 26.22 5.62 -15.71
N LYS A 17 26.33 4.66 -16.62
CA LYS A 17 25.20 4.14 -17.40
C LYS A 17 24.19 3.37 -16.54
N LEU A 18 24.65 2.66 -15.51
CA LEU A 18 23.82 1.96 -14.53
C LEU A 18 23.10 2.90 -13.55
N LYS A 19 23.65 4.09 -13.29
CA LYS A 19 23.05 5.09 -12.39
C LYS A 19 21.99 5.97 -13.07
N ASN A 20 22.06 6.14 -14.39
CA ASN A 20 21.25 7.16 -15.09
C ASN A 20 20.16 6.62 -16.04
N ASN A 21 19.96 5.31 -16.19
CA ASN A 21 18.98 4.80 -17.17
C ASN A 21 18.15 3.61 -16.66
N GLY A 22 16.90 3.89 -16.26
CA GLY A 22 15.70 3.05 -16.41
C GLY A 22 15.75 1.56 -16.01
N LEU A 23 14.87 1.21 -15.05
CA LEU A 23 14.60 -0.12 -14.49
C LEU A 23 15.70 -0.69 -13.59
N ARG A 24 15.66 -0.25 -12.33
CA ARG A 24 15.95 -1.19 -11.24
C ARG A 24 14.70 -2.04 -11.03
N CYS A 25 14.77 -3.34 -11.33
CA CYS A 25 14.30 -4.27 -10.31
C CYS A 25 15.07 -3.84 -9.04
N LYS A 26 14.40 -3.19 -8.06
CA LYS A 26 15.08 -2.89 -6.79
C LYS A 26 15.31 -4.26 -6.13
N VAL A 27 16.52 -4.79 -6.29
CA VAL A 27 17.05 -5.91 -5.50
C VAL A 27 16.71 -5.64 -4.03
N GLY A 28 15.87 -6.49 -3.41
CA GLY A 28 15.58 -6.42 -1.97
C GLY A 28 14.15 -6.11 -1.53
N VAL A 29 13.14 -6.02 -2.41
CA VAL A 29 11.75 -5.80 -1.99
C VAL A 29 11.05 -7.13 -1.70
N ALA A 30 10.92 -7.48 -0.41
CA ALA A 30 10.27 -8.71 0.03
C ALA A 30 8.72 -8.59 0.05
N VAL A 31 8.20 -7.37 0.21
CA VAL A 31 6.75 -7.09 0.35
C VAL A 31 6.39 -5.81 -0.41
N GLY A 32 5.34 -5.86 -1.23
CA GLY A 32 4.73 -4.68 -1.85
C GLY A 32 3.20 -4.78 -1.85
N ILE A 33 2.49 -3.65 -1.87
CA ILE A 33 1.03 -3.61 -1.86
C ILE A 33 0.55 -2.79 -3.05
N LYS A 34 -0.32 -3.37 -3.90
CA LYS A 34 -1.06 -2.62 -4.92
C LYS A 34 -2.38 -2.14 -4.35
N ARG A 35 -2.84 -0.95 -4.75
CA ARG A 35 -4.17 -0.45 -4.39
C ARG A 35 -5.00 -0.12 -5.62
N ARG A 36 -6.27 -0.47 -5.60
CA ARG A 36 -7.30 0.03 -6.52
C ARG A 36 -8.47 0.59 -5.73
N ILE A 37 -8.97 1.76 -6.10
CA ILE A 37 -10.19 2.38 -5.57
C ILE A 37 -11.21 2.49 -6.69
N GLU A 38 -12.45 2.14 -6.40
CA GLU A 38 -13.58 2.33 -7.29
C GLU A 38 -14.71 3.06 -6.60
N VAL A 39 -15.27 4.08 -7.25
CA VAL A 39 -16.44 4.81 -6.77
C VAL A 39 -17.64 4.48 -7.64
N TRP A 40 -18.72 4.04 -7.01
CA TRP A 40 -19.95 3.59 -7.66
C TRP A 40 -21.13 4.43 -7.19
N ARG A 41 -21.95 4.90 -8.14
CA ARG A 41 -23.20 5.62 -7.88
C ARG A 41 -24.32 5.03 -8.72
N ASN A 42 -25.45 4.71 -8.09
CA ASN A 42 -26.63 4.13 -8.75
C ASN A 42 -26.28 2.90 -9.64
N GLY A 43 -25.38 2.04 -9.17
CA GLY A 43 -24.93 0.85 -9.91
C GLY A 43 -23.97 1.11 -11.07
N LYS A 44 -23.53 2.36 -11.30
CA LYS A 44 -22.55 2.72 -12.32
C LYS A 44 -21.22 3.13 -11.68
N LEU A 45 -20.12 2.63 -12.24
CA LEU A 45 -18.78 3.07 -11.90
C LEU A 45 -18.56 4.50 -12.41
N ILE A 46 -18.17 5.42 -11.52
CA ILE A 46 -18.01 6.84 -11.83
C ILE A 46 -16.55 7.33 -11.73
N ASP A 47 -15.71 6.64 -10.96
CA ASP A 47 -14.29 6.97 -10.81
C ASP A 47 -13.51 5.71 -10.46
N VAL A 48 -12.29 5.62 -10.96
CA VAL A 48 -11.32 4.56 -10.67
C VAL A 48 -9.97 5.20 -10.42
N ASP A 49 -9.28 4.73 -9.39
CA ASP A 49 -7.89 5.09 -9.13
C ASP A 49 -7.09 3.81 -8.92
N GLU A 50 -6.07 3.62 -9.75
CA GLU A 50 -5.11 2.53 -9.62
C GLU A 50 -3.79 3.14 -9.12
N GLY A 51 -3.45 2.83 -7.87
CA GLY A 51 -2.14 3.11 -7.31
C GLY A 51 -1.20 1.98 -7.70
N ASP A 52 -0.34 2.24 -8.68
CA ASP A 52 0.79 1.36 -8.99
C ASP A 52 1.74 1.27 -7.79
N CYS A 53 2.27 0.07 -7.51
CA CYS A 53 3.33 -0.14 -6.53
C CYS A 53 4.52 0.78 -6.80
N ARG A 54 4.57 1.97 -6.21
CA ARG A 54 5.86 2.59 -5.92
C ARG A 54 6.37 1.87 -4.69
N LEU A 55 7.63 1.47 -4.76
CA LEU A 55 8.26 0.54 -3.81
C LEU A 55 8.38 1.12 -2.39
N ASP A 56 7.98 2.38 -2.24
CA ASP A 56 7.98 3.20 -1.03
C ASP A 56 6.53 3.64 -0.67
N ASP A 57 5.50 3.01 -1.24
CA ASP A 57 4.09 3.33 -0.99
C ASP A 57 3.66 2.86 0.41
N TYR A 58 4.20 3.61 1.37
CA TYR A 58 3.60 4.05 2.61
C TYR A 58 3.23 2.98 3.64
N LEU A 59 3.99 1.90 3.69
CA LEU A 59 4.07 1.07 4.90
C LEU A 59 4.65 1.92 6.04
N VAL A 60 3.95 1.95 7.17
CA VAL A 60 4.42 2.68 8.36
C VAL A 60 5.29 1.77 9.23
N ASN A 61 6.16 2.37 10.03
CA ASN A 61 7.14 1.64 10.86
C ASN A 61 6.45 0.60 11.76
N ALA A 62 5.34 0.98 12.41
CA ALA A 62 4.57 0.07 13.25
C ALA A 62 3.92 -1.07 12.45
N GLY A 63 3.55 -0.80 11.19
CA GLY A 63 3.01 -1.80 10.27
C GLY A 63 4.04 -2.87 9.93
N LEU A 64 5.26 -2.45 9.57
CA LEU A 64 6.39 -3.36 9.29
C LEU A 64 6.73 -4.24 10.49
N ASP A 65 6.80 -3.65 11.68
CA ASP A 65 7.06 -4.39 12.92
C ASP A 65 5.96 -5.43 13.21
N ALA A 66 4.70 -5.03 13.08
CA ALA A 66 3.57 -5.94 13.25
C ALA A 66 3.52 -7.04 12.18
N MET A 67 3.99 -6.81 10.95
CA MET A 67 4.11 -7.87 9.94
C MET A 67 5.13 -8.93 10.35
N CYS A 68 6.27 -8.53 10.92
CA CYS A 68 7.25 -9.47 11.47
C CYS A 68 6.61 -10.32 12.59
N GLY A 69 5.88 -9.67 13.51
CA GLY A 69 5.15 -10.36 14.57
C GLY A 69 4.10 -11.33 14.03
N CYS A 70 3.34 -10.92 13.01
CA CYS A 70 2.34 -11.78 12.37
C CYS A 70 2.93 -13.09 11.81
N VAL A 71 4.19 -13.11 11.38
CA VAL A 71 4.81 -14.29 10.78
C VAL A 71 5.63 -15.09 11.80
N PHE A 72 6.36 -14.42 12.69
CA PHE A 72 7.40 -15.06 13.51
C PHE A 72 7.17 -15.02 15.03
N ASP A 73 6.24 -14.20 15.54
CA ASP A 73 5.98 -14.16 16.98
C ASP A 73 5.13 -15.37 17.40
N GLY A 74 5.77 -16.30 18.11
CA GLY A 74 5.14 -17.49 18.70
C GLY A 74 4.55 -17.28 20.09
N SER A 75 4.62 -16.07 20.64
CA SER A 75 4.06 -15.73 21.94
C SER A 75 2.56 -15.40 21.87
N GLY A 76 1.93 -15.19 23.02
CA GLY A 76 0.54 -14.71 23.11
C GLY A 76 0.36 -13.24 22.68
N ASN A 77 1.45 -12.51 22.38
CA ASN A 77 1.42 -11.09 21.99
C ASN A 77 1.35 -10.90 20.47
N ARG A 78 1.18 -11.97 19.70
CA ARG A 78 1.12 -11.93 18.25
C ARG A 78 0.08 -10.89 17.77
N PRO A 79 0.44 -9.97 16.86
CA PRO A 79 -0.49 -8.97 16.34
C PRO A 79 -1.72 -9.61 15.69
N SER A 80 -2.87 -8.95 15.84
CA SER A 80 -4.09 -9.33 15.11
C SER A 80 -3.91 -9.17 13.59
N ALA A 81 -4.67 -9.95 12.82
CA ALA A 81 -4.63 -9.87 11.36
C ALA A 81 -5.06 -8.48 10.85
N PHE A 82 -4.38 -8.00 9.81
CA PHE A 82 -4.70 -6.76 9.11
C PHE A 82 -5.93 -6.94 8.21
N LYS A 83 -7.12 -6.80 8.79
CA LYS A 83 -8.41 -7.07 8.14
C LYS A 83 -9.37 -5.90 8.13
N TYR A 84 -8.95 -4.72 8.54
CA TYR A 84 -9.79 -3.53 8.49
C TYR A 84 -9.23 -2.54 7.47
N VAL A 85 -10.10 -1.94 6.67
CA VAL A 85 -9.70 -0.84 5.78
C VAL A 85 -10.44 0.41 6.22
N ALA A 86 -9.71 1.52 6.27
CA ALA A 86 -10.26 2.83 6.58
C ALA A 86 -10.11 3.78 5.39
N ILE A 87 -11.01 4.76 5.33
CA ILE A 87 -10.98 5.89 4.40
C ILE A 87 -11.04 7.21 5.16
N GLY A 88 -10.42 8.24 4.61
CA GLY A 88 -10.34 9.55 5.24
C GLY A 88 -10.26 10.70 4.23
N THR A 89 -10.10 11.91 4.75
CA THR A 89 -10.19 13.17 3.99
C THR A 89 -8.95 14.05 4.12
N ASN A 90 -7.89 13.60 4.79
CA ASN A 90 -6.64 14.33 4.83
C ASN A 90 -5.79 14.03 3.57
N GLY A 91 -5.30 15.09 2.92
CA GLY A 91 -4.44 15.02 1.73
C GLY A 91 -2.96 15.27 2.00
N ASP A 92 -2.54 15.35 3.27
CA ASP A 92 -1.14 15.57 3.62
C ASP A 92 -0.33 14.31 3.30
N PRO A 93 0.89 14.46 2.73
CA PRO A 93 1.73 13.32 2.37
C PRO A 93 1.89 12.31 3.51
N PRO A 94 1.88 10.99 3.22
CA PRO A 94 2.11 9.99 4.24
C PRO A 94 3.50 10.09 4.84
N SER A 95 3.65 9.70 6.10
CA SER A 95 4.96 9.57 6.76
C SER A 95 5.08 8.25 7.50
N ALA A 96 6.29 7.69 7.55
CA ALA A 96 6.56 6.38 8.14
C ALA A 96 6.23 6.29 9.65
N GLY A 97 6.16 7.44 10.34
CA GLY A 97 5.83 7.51 11.76
C GLY A 97 4.33 7.60 12.06
N GLN A 98 3.47 7.69 11.05
CA GLN A 98 2.02 7.78 11.25
C GLN A 98 1.46 6.48 11.85
N THR A 99 0.59 6.66 12.82
CA THR A 99 -0.11 5.56 13.51
C THR A 99 -1.60 5.52 13.16
N ALA A 100 -2.11 6.55 12.47
CA ALA A 100 -3.49 6.69 12.04
C ALA A 100 -3.58 7.48 10.72
N LEU A 101 -4.75 7.45 10.10
CA LEU A 101 -5.11 8.40 9.04
C LEU A 101 -5.16 9.83 9.59
N GLY A 102 -4.96 10.81 8.72
CA GLY A 102 -4.97 12.23 9.12
C GLY A 102 -6.37 12.72 9.48
N ASN A 103 -7.41 12.20 8.83
CA ASN A 103 -8.81 12.43 9.18
C ASN A 103 -9.70 11.26 8.69
N GLU A 104 -9.76 10.19 9.49
CA GLU A 104 -10.60 9.01 9.22
C GLU A 104 -12.09 9.34 9.29
N VAL A 105 -12.87 8.87 8.31
CA VAL A 105 -14.34 9.05 8.28
C VAL A 105 -15.10 7.73 8.34
N MET A 106 -14.49 6.62 7.92
CA MET A 106 -15.12 5.31 7.96
C MET A 106 -14.07 4.20 7.98
N ARG A 107 -14.37 3.11 8.68
CA ARG A 107 -13.57 1.88 8.72
C ARG A 107 -14.49 0.67 8.69
N VAL A 108 -14.14 -0.33 7.90
CA VAL A 108 -14.93 -1.56 7.74
C VAL A 108 -14.04 -2.79 7.79
N ASP A 109 -14.62 -3.94 8.14
CA ASP A 109 -13.98 -5.24 8.00
C ASP A 109 -13.86 -5.58 6.50
N ALA A 110 -12.70 -6.06 6.09
CA ALA A 110 -12.37 -6.40 4.73
C ALA A 110 -12.42 -7.91 4.53
N THR A 111 -12.70 -8.31 3.30
CA THR A 111 -12.67 -9.71 2.89
C THR A 111 -11.25 -10.09 2.51
N TYR A 112 -10.69 -11.08 3.19
CA TYR A 112 -9.38 -11.66 2.86
C TYR A 112 -9.53 -12.84 1.92
N THR A 113 -8.73 -12.85 0.86
CA THR A 113 -8.56 -14.00 -0.03
C THR A 113 -7.07 -14.17 -0.35
N LYS A 114 -6.67 -15.38 -0.75
CA LYS A 114 -5.32 -15.62 -1.27
C LYS A 114 -5.33 -16.67 -2.34
N ASP A 115 -4.40 -16.53 -3.28
CA ASP A 115 -4.10 -17.58 -4.24
C ASP A 115 -3.15 -18.58 -3.60
N ALA A 116 -3.32 -19.86 -3.95
CA ALA A 116 -2.42 -20.90 -3.50
C ALA A 116 -1.02 -20.69 -4.10
N GLU A 117 0.01 -20.74 -3.24
CA GLU A 117 1.42 -20.82 -3.65
C GLU A 117 1.99 -19.64 -4.45
N THR A 118 1.28 -18.52 -4.60
CA THR A 118 1.75 -17.34 -5.36
C THR A 118 2.43 -16.27 -4.50
N GLY A 119 2.25 -16.32 -3.18
CA GLY A 119 2.64 -15.23 -2.28
C GLY A 119 1.77 -13.97 -2.44
N GLN A 120 0.61 -14.05 -3.08
CA GLN A 120 -0.31 -12.93 -3.27
C GLN A 120 -1.60 -13.14 -2.47
N CYS A 121 -2.14 -12.04 -1.95
CA CYS A 121 -3.45 -12.03 -1.28
C CYS A 121 -4.24 -10.76 -1.62
N SER A 122 -5.54 -10.79 -1.38
CA SER A 122 -6.43 -9.63 -1.46
C SER A 122 -7.01 -9.28 -0.10
N VAL A 123 -7.14 -7.99 0.16
CA VAL A 123 -7.84 -7.41 1.31
C VAL A 123 -8.82 -6.38 0.77
N ASP A 124 -10.07 -6.80 0.59
CA ASP A 124 -11.07 -6.06 -0.18
C ASP A 124 -12.14 -5.49 0.73
N ALA A 125 -12.35 -4.18 0.66
CA ALA A 125 -13.33 -3.46 1.47
C ALA A 125 -14.37 -2.79 0.60
N THR A 126 -15.63 -2.86 1.04
CA THR A 126 -16.75 -2.11 0.44
C THR A 126 -17.36 -1.19 1.48
N PHE A 127 -17.40 0.10 1.17
CA PHE A 127 -17.93 1.16 2.02
C PHE A 127 -19.28 1.62 1.47
N SER A 128 -20.33 1.54 2.29
CA SER A 128 -21.62 2.16 2.02
C SER A 128 -21.60 3.60 2.53
N ILE A 129 -21.49 4.57 1.64
CA ILE A 129 -21.27 5.98 2.02
C ILE A 129 -22.53 6.56 2.66
N THR A 130 -22.35 7.19 3.84
CA THR A 130 -23.44 7.74 4.66
C THR A 130 -23.53 9.26 4.66
N GLY A 131 -22.57 9.94 4.05
CA GLY A 131 -22.45 11.40 4.06
C GLY A 131 -21.81 11.95 2.79
N THR A 132 -21.48 13.24 2.77
CA THR A 132 -20.72 13.85 1.67
C THR A 132 -19.28 14.04 2.09
N TYR A 133 -18.35 13.47 1.32
CA TYR A 133 -16.93 13.50 1.64
C TYR A 133 -16.09 13.75 0.38
N GLY A 134 -14.99 14.48 0.54
CA GLY A 134 -13.87 14.46 -0.40
C GLY A 134 -12.81 13.50 0.11
N LEU A 135 -12.88 12.23 -0.29
CA LEU A 135 -11.95 11.20 0.18
C LEU A 135 -10.57 11.44 -0.45
N MET A 136 -9.52 11.38 0.37
CA MET A 136 -8.15 11.66 -0.06
C MET A 136 -7.13 10.67 0.50
N GLU A 137 -7.53 9.82 1.43
CA GLU A 137 -6.64 8.84 2.03
C GLU A 137 -7.36 7.53 2.35
N CYS A 138 -6.57 6.46 2.43
CA CYS A 138 -7.02 5.15 2.88
C CYS A 138 -5.87 4.37 3.53
N GLY A 139 -6.21 3.36 4.33
CA GLY A 139 -5.20 2.53 4.99
C GLY A 139 -5.75 1.21 5.51
N ILE A 140 -4.84 0.27 5.79
CA ILE A 140 -5.17 -1.04 6.36
C ILE A 140 -4.81 -1.05 7.86
N PHE A 141 -5.68 -1.61 8.69
CA PHE A 141 -5.56 -1.70 10.14
C PHE A 141 -5.82 -3.12 10.64
N ASN A 142 -5.34 -3.44 11.84
CA ASN A 142 -5.57 -4.72 12.51
C ASN A 142 -6.72 -4.71 13.55
N GLN A 143 -7.39 -3.57 13.74
CA GLN A 143 -8.51 -3.41 14.68
C GLN A 143 -9.63 -2.54 14.09
N PRO A 144 -10.89 -2.73 14.54
CA PRO A 144 -12.05 -1.95 14.08
C PRO A 144 -12.03 -0.49 14.56
N SER A 145 -11.17 -0.15 15.53
CA SER A 145 -10.86 1.21 15.95
C SER A 145 -9.48 1.22 16.61
N GLY A 146 -8.73 2.32 16.46
CA GLY A 146 -7.34 2.39 16.89
C GLY A 146 -6.49 1.29 16.24
N GLY A 147 -5.68 0.59 17.03
CA GLY A 147 -4.81 -0.50 16.59
C GLY A 147 -3.58 -0.04 15.81
N THR A 148 -2.96 -0.99 15.12
CA THR A 148 -1.79 -0.75 14.27
C THR A 148 -2.26 -0.50 12.84
N MET A 149 -1.76 0.58 12.24
CA MET A 149 -1.87 0.84 10.82
C MET A 149 -0.75 0.13 10.08
N LEU A 150 -1.07 -0.59 9.00
CA LEU A 150 -0.10 -1.24 8.13
C LEU A 150 0.47 -0.24 7.13
N CYS A 151 -0.43 0.43 6.41
CA CYS A 151 -0.10 1.41 5.38
C CYS A 151 -1.12 2.54 5.36
N ARG A 152 -0.71 3.67 4.79
CA ARG A 152 -1.56 4.83 4.49
C ARG A 152 -1.25 5.35 3.11
N ASP A 153 -2.20 5.31 2.19
CA ASP A 153 -2.03 5.93 0.88
C ASP A 153 -2.88 7.20 0.76
N VAL A 154 -2.36 8.18 0.03
CA VAL A 154 -3.02 9.46 -0.27
C VAL A 154 -3.19 9.58 -1.78
N PHE A 155 -4.38 9.99 -2.20
CA PHE A 155 -4.78 10.03 -3.61
C PHE A 155 -5.56 11.31 -3.92
N ALA A 156 -5.77 11.58 -5.22
CA ALA A 156 -6.55 12.72 -5.67
C ALA A 156 -8.00 12.63 -5.16
N VAL A 157 -8.56 13.76 -4.73
CA VAL A 157 -9.92 13.85 -4.15
C VAL A 157 -10.94 13.01 -4.91
N LYS A 158 -11.60 12.09 -4.20
CA LYS A 158 -12.76 11.31 -4.66
C LYS A 158 -14.01 11.81 -3.95
N ASN A 159 -14.82 12.58 -4.68
CA ASN A 159 -16.05 13.16 -4.13
C ASN A 159 -17.17 12.12 -4.11
N VAL A 160 -17.69 11.84 -2.92
CA VAL A 160 -18.77 10.87 -2.68
C VAL A 160 -19.92 11.51 -1.93
N ILE A 161 -21.12 10.97 -2.13
CA ILE A 161 -22.34 11.37 -1.43
C ILE A 161 -23.01 10.15 -0.80
N ALA A 162 -23.97 10.39 0.10
CA ALA A 162 -24.73 9.32 0.73
C ALA A 162 -25.43 8.44 -0.33
N GLY A 163 -25.32 7.13 -0.18
CA GLY A 163 -25.82 6.14 -1.15
C GLY A 163 -24.81 5.68 -2.20
N ASP A 164 -23.65 6.31 -2.29
CA ASP A 164 -22.54 5.77 -3.09
C ASP A 164 -21.92 4.54 -2.43
N PHE A 165 -21.27 3.71 -3.24
CA PHE A 165 -20.37 2.67 -2.77
C PHE A 165 -18.94 2.99 -3.16
N VAL A 166 -18.01 2.85 -2.21
CA VAL A 166 -16.57 2.88 -2.50
C VAL A 166 -16.02 1.49 -2.27
N LYS A 167 -15.29 0.96 -3.24
CA LYS A 167 -14.58 -0.32 -3.10
C LYS A 167 -13.09 -0.05 -3.12
N ILE A 168 -12.37 -0.61 -2.16
CA ILE A 168 -10.92 -0.53 -2.08
C ILE A 168 -10.38 -1.95 -2.08
N TYR A 169 -9.46 -2.19 -3.01
CA TYR A 169 -8.77 -3.45 -3.17
C TYR A 169 -7.32 -3.23 -2.84
N TYR A 170 -6.81 -3.99 -1.87
CA TYR A 170 -5.38 -4.09 -1.63
C TYR A 170 -4.88 -5.46 -2.03
N THR A 171 -3.82 -5.49 -2.83
CA THR A 171 -3.15 -6.73 -3.23
C THR A 171 -1.72 -6.76 -2.68
N PRO A 172 -1.51 -7.18 -1.43
CA PRO A 172 -0.18 -7.49 -0.92
C PRO A 172 0.46 -8.65 -1.67
N VAL A 173 1.73 -8.48 -2.00
CA VAL A 173 2.58 -9.44 -2.70
C VAL A 173 3.85 -9.67 -1.88
N PHE A 174 4.03 -10.91 -1.44
CA PHE A 174 5.25 -11.42 -0.83
C PHE A 174 6.06 -12.12 -1.93
N GLN A 175 7.17 -11.51 -2.32
CA GLN A 175 7.98 -11.99 -3.44
C GLN A 175 9.44 -12.13 -3.06
N ARG A 176 10.10 -13.11 -3.68
CA ARG A 176 11.55 -13.21 -3.63
C ARG A 176 12.14 -12.15 -4.57
N PRO A 177 13.24 -11.48 -4.20
CA PRO A 177 14.00 -10.70 -5.16
C PRO A 177 14.36 -11.59 -6.36
N SER A 178 14.18 -11.05 -7.58
CA SER A 178 14.58 -11.71 -8.82
C SER A 178 16.09 -11.78 -9.00
#